data_AF-A0A1G2H4A3-F1
#
_entry.id   AF-A0A1G2H4A3-F1
#
_cell.length_a   1.000
_cell.length_b   1.000
_cell.length_c   1.000
_cell.angle_alpha   90.00
_cell.angle_beta   90.00
_cell.angle_gamma   90.00
#
_symmetry.space_group_name_H-M   'P 1'
#
loop_
_entity.id
_entity.type
_entity.pdbx_description
1 polymer ?
#
loop_
_entity_poly.entity_id
_entity_poly.type
_entity_poly.pdbx_seq_one_letter_code
_entity_poly.pdbx_strand_id
1 'polypeptide(L)' 'MRNMSGLRTFYVSGQPVELWENPVVPFGWTQDDIEAYAAINDWELLFNALAIGYFIEASGIPAQ' A
#
# COMPACT_ATOMS: atom_id res chain seq x y z
N MET A 1 6.96 -16.36 -13.87
CA MET A 1 7.88 -16.19 -12.73
C MET A 1 7.61 -14.81 -12.13
N ARG A 2 7.13 -14.73 -10.89
CA ARG A 2 7.00 -13.44 -10.17
C ARG A 2 8.42 -12.89 -9.97
N ASN A 3 8.70 -11.72 -10.50
CA ASN A 3 9.97 -11.04 -10.32
C ASN A 3 10.02 -10.57 -8.85
N MET A 4 10.83 -11.22 -7.99
CA MET A 4 10.89 -10.98 -6.54
C MET A 4 11.74 -9.75 -6.15
N SER A 5 11.94 -8.81 -7.08
CA SER A 5 12.84 -7.66 -6.90
C SER A 5 12.33 -6.57 -5.92
N GLY A 6 11.32 -6.88 -5.10
CA GLY A 6 10.67 -5.94 -4.16
C GLY A 6 10.79 -6.31 -2.68
N LEU A 7 11.45 -7.42 -2.32
CA LEU A 7 11.54 -7.85 -0.93
C LEU A 7 12.47 -6.94 -0.13
N ARG A 8 11.90 -6.15 0.78
CA ARG A 8 12.64 -5.29 1.71
C ARG A 8 12.39 -5.74 3.14
N THR A 9 13.45 -6.00 3.91
CA THR A 9 13.33 -6.36 5.33
C THR A 9 13.44 -5.12 6.20
N PHE A 10 12.44 -4.91 7.05
CA PHE A 10 12.41 -3.87 8.08
C PHE A 10 12.44 -4.51 9.47
N TYR A 11 12.81 -3.75 10.50
CA TYR A 11 12.75 -4.22 11.89
C TYR A 11 11.74 -3.37 12.65
N VAL A 12 10.67 -4.00 13.15
CA VAL A 12 9.64 -3.37 13.98
C VAL A 12 9.72 -3.99 15.37
N SER A 13 9.98 -3.16 16.39
CA SER A 13 10.18 -3.63 17.77
C SER A 13 11.24 -4.76 17.90
N GLY A 14 12.31 -4.68 17.10
CA GLY A 14 13.39 -5.66 17.08
C GLY A 14 13.06 -6.98 16.35
N GLN A 15 11.86 -7.13 15.81
CA GLN A 15 11.48 -8.29 14.99
C GLN A 15 11.58 -7.96 13.50
N PRO A 16 12.18 -8.83 12.67
CA PRO A 16 12.23 -8.62 11.24
C PRO A 16 10.83 -8.80 10.62
N VAL A 17 10.45 -7.88 9.75
CA VAL A 17 9.23 -7.91 8.96
C VAL A 17 9.61 -7.77 7.50
N GLU A 18 9.08 -8.64 6.65
CA GLU A 18 9.26 -8.58 5.21
C GLU A 18 8.17 -7.73 4.58
N LEU A 19 8.57 -6.64 3.93
CA LEU A 19 7.70 -5.89 3.04
C LEU A 19 7.74 -6.53 1.65
N TRP A 20 6.59 -7.02 1.22
CA TRP A 20 6.36 -7.51 -0.13
C TRP A 20 5.56 -6.45 -0.88
N GLU A 21 6.22 -5.77 -1.81
CA GLU A 21 5.60 -4.75 -2.66
C GLU A 21 5.79 -5.11 -4.13
N ASN A 22 4.77 -4.86 -4.95
CA ASN A 22 4.88 -5.00 -6.40
C ASN A 22 5.77 -3.87 -6.94
N PRO A 23 6.95 -4.14 -7.51
CA PRO A 23 7.85 -3.10 -7.99
C PRO A 23 7.32 -2.33 -9.20
N VAL A 24 6.29 -2.85 -9.88
CA VAL A 24 5.66 -2.22 -11.05
C VAL A 24 4.51 -1.31 -10.62
N VAL A 25 3.83 -1.64 -9.53
CA VAL A 25 2.72 -0.87 -8.97
C VAL A 25 2.93 -0.76 -7.47
N PRO A 26 3.73 0.23 -7.02
CA PRO A 26 3.88 0.52 -5.60
C PRO A 26 2.51 0.80 -4.97
N PHE A 27 2.37 0.45 -3.70
CA PHE A 27 1.14 0.77 -2.99
C PHE A 27 1.16 2.24 -2.55
N GLY A 28 0.07 2.94 -2.85
CA GLY A 28 -0.21 4.29 -2.38
C GLY A 28 -1.68 4.44 -1.99
N TRP A 29 -2.00 5.52 -1.29
CA TRP A 29 -3.38 5.83 -0.88
C TRP A 29 -3.77 7.27 -1.23
N THR A 30 -3.07 7.88 -2.19
CA THR A 30 -3.47 9.19 -2.71
C THR A 30 -4.72 9.04 -3.58
N GLN A 31 -5.38 10.16 -3.89
CA GLN A 31 -6.53 10.17 -4.79
C GLN A 31 -6.17 9.57 -6.17
N ASP A 32 -4.99 9.90 -6.69
CA ASP A 32 -4.50 9.40 -7.98
C ASP A 32 -4.31 7.86 -7.96
N ASP A 33 -3.82 7.31 -6.84
CA ASP A 33 -3.66 5.86 -6.67
C ASP A 33 -5.01 5.14 -6.65
N ILE A 34 -5.99 5.69 -5.91
CA ILE A 34 -7.35 5.16 -5.80
C ILE A 34 -8.01 5.10 -7.18
N GLU A 35 -7.89 6.18 -7.96
CA GLU A 35 -8.42 6.25 -9.32
C GLU A 35 -7.73 5.25 -10.25
N ALA A 36 -6.41 5.13 -10.16
CA ALA A 36 -5.64 4.16 -10.95
C ALA A 36 -6.06 2.72 -10.65
N TYR A 37 -6.21 2.33 -9.38
CA TYR A 37 -6.64 0.98 -9.00
C TYR A 37 -8.05 0.67 -9.49
N ALA A 38 -8.98 1.63 -9.38
CA ALA A 38 -10.33 1.47 -9.90
C ALA A 38 -10.34 1.30 -11.43
N ALA A 39 -9.51 2.06 -12.16
CA ALA A 39 -9.43 1.98 -13.62
C ALA A 39 -8.95 0.62 -14.14
N ILE A 40 -8.07 -0.07 -13.39
CA ILE A 40 -7.52 -1.38 -13.77
C ILE A 40 -8.24 -2.56 -13.09
N ASN A 41 -9.29 -2.30 -12.29
CA ASN A 41 -10.00 -3.28 -11.47
C ASN A 41 -9.10 -4.04 -10.47
N ASP A 42 -8.07 -3.39 -9.92
CA ASP A 42 -7.25 -3.96 -8.86
C ASP A 42 -7.92 -3.74 -7.50
N TRP A 43 -8.93 -4.57 -7.24
CA TRP A 43 -9.82 -4.43 -6.08
C TRP A 43 -9.09 -4.60 -4.74
N GLU A 44 -8.01 -5.38 -4.72
CA GLU A 44 -7.22 -5.60 -3.50
C GLU A 44 -6.50 -4.31 -3.09
N LEU A 45 -5.82 -3.65 -4.04
CA LEU A 45 -5.15 -2.37 -3.79
C LEU A 45 -6.16 -1.25 -3.51
N LEU A 46 -7.27 -1.20 -4.25
CA LEU A 46 -8.34 -0.23 -4.01
C LEU A 46 -8.91 -0.34 -2.59
N PHE A 47 -9.23 -1.55 -2.15
CA PHE A 47 -9.73 -1.78 -0.79
C PHE A 47 -8.71 -1.34 0.26
N ASN A 48 -7.43 -1.70 0.08
CA ASN A 48 -6.37 -1.34 1.02
C ASN A 48 -6.18 0.19 1.11
N ALA A 49 -6.21 0.89 -0.02
CA ALA A 49 -6.10 2.35 -0.06
C ALA A 49 -7.26 3.03 0.67
N LEU A 50 -8.49 2.59 0.42
CA LEU A 50 -9.68 3.12 1.09
C LEU A 50 -9.68 2.85 2.60
N ALA A 51 -9.29 1.63 3.00
CA ALA A 51 -9.22 1.26 4.41
C ALA A 51 -8.17 2.12 5.16
N ILE A 52 -6.99 2.30 4.59
CA ILE A 52 -5.93 3.14 5.18
C ILE A 52 -6.35 4.60 5.23
N GLY A 53 -6.94 5.14 4.16
CA GLY A 53 -7.45 6.52 4.14
C GLY A 53 -8.42 6.78 5.29
N TYR A 54 -9.39 5.88 5.48
CA TYR A 54 -10.32 5.95 6.60
C TYR A 54 -9.62 5.91 7.97
N PHE A 55 -8.66 5.00 8.16
CA PHE A 55 -7.91 4.89 9.42
C PHE A 55 -7.08 6.14 9.72
N ILE A 56 -6.42 6.72 8.71
CA ILE A 56 -5.61 7.93 8.85
C ILE A 56 -6.48 9.12 9.26
N GLU A 57 -7.60 9.33 8.56
CA GLU A 57 -8.57 10.38 8.89
C GLU A 57 -9.13 10.21 10.31
N ALA A 58 -9.53 8.98 10.67
CA ALA A 58 -10.04 8.66 12.00
C ALA A 58 -9.00 8.84 13.10
N SER A 59 -7.71 8.68 12.79
CA SER A 59 -6.60 8.79 13.74
C SER A 59 -6.05 10.21 13.88
N GLY A 60 -6.56 11.17 13.11
CA GLY A 60 -6.05 12.55 13.08
C GLY A 60 -4.62 12.66 12.51
N ILE A 61 -4.17 11.62 11.79
CA ILE A 61 -2.90 11.65 11.06
C ILE A 61 -3.16 12.43 9.76
N PRO A 62 -2.34 13.43 9.41
CA PRO A 62 -2.52 14.16 8.16
C PRO A 62 -2.38 13.23 6.95
N ALA A 63 -3.26 13.38 5.98
CA ALA A 63 -3.15 12.72 4.68
C ALA A 63 -1.85 13.15 3.97
N GLN A 64 -1.32 12.26 3.11
CA GLN A 64 -0.13 12.50 2.29
C GLN A 64 -0.43 13.44 1.11
#